data_AF-A3TSF9-F1
#
_entry.id   AF-A3TSF9-F1
#
_cell.length_a   1.000
_cell.length_b   1.000
_cell.length_c   1.000
_cell.angle_alpha   90.00
_cell.angle_beta   90.00
_cell.angle_gamma   90.00
#
_symmetry.space_group_name_H-M   'P 1'
#
loop_
_entity.id
_entity.type
_entity.pdbx_description
1 polymer ?
#
loop_
_entity_poly.entity_id
_entity_poly.type
_entity_poly.pdbx_seq_one_letter_code
_entity_poly.pdbx_strand_id
1 'polypeptide(L)'
;MTKSVKNKTKTGGRPHSYDPNLVHQIIADGLAGGTPAAKLDAPYVKEKLCTEHGVNGTIRKEALEALVDTVHAELAEAENVALLKSLPEGIASAVDAAVAAAGRKLQLVVARQHAASQGIADKSCEELRADKRIAQHRVAELEGDLADEKKARIRIEEERDALARQLADVQEELRVARAEVDRLGRESTGFDRLLAELRNPDNKADIRAAVSDIMATSSPEPAE
;
A
#
# COMPACT_ATOMS: atom_id res chain seq x y z
N MET A 1 -27.77 59.62 -23.00
CA MET A 1 -28.20 58.77 -21.88
C MET A 1 -27.07 57.80 -21.54
N THR A 2 -26.32 58.06 -20.47
CA THR A 2 -25.40 57.08 -19.86
C THR A 2 -25.37 57.38 -18.36
N LYS A 3 -26.10 56.57 -17.59
CA LYS A 3 -26.12 56.63 -16.13
C LYS A 3 -24.82 56.00 -15.61
N SER A 4 -23.95 56.79 -15.01
CA SER A 4 -22.85 56.26 -14.21
C SER A 4 -23.40 55.74 -12.88
N VAL A 5 -23.24 54.44 -12.67
CA VAL A 5 -23.66 53.71 -11.48
C VAL A 5 -22.70 54.08 -10.35
N LYS A 6 -23.16 54.91 -9.41
CA LYS A 6 -22.47 55.12 -8.14
C LYS A 6 -22.56 53.82 -7.32
N ASN A 7 -21.47 53.08 -7.26
CA ASN A 7 -21.28 52.00 -6.29
C ASN A 7 -21.42 52.59 -4.87
N LYS A 8 -22.62 52.43 -4.29
CA LYS A 8 -22.85 52.67 -2.86
C LYS A 8 -22.31 51.47 -2.09
N THR A 9 -21.07 51.55 -1.64
CA THR A 9 -20.57 50.71 -0.56
C THR A 9 -21.40 51.00 0.69
N LYS A 10 -22.07 49.96 1.21
CA LYS A 10 -22.89 50.03 2.42
C LYS A 10 -21.97 50.10 3.65
N THR A 11 -21.60 51.29 4.10
CA THR A 11 -21.08 51.53 5.45
C THR A 11 -22.26 51.77 6.38
N GLY A 12 -22.78 50.68 6.96
CA GLY A 12 -23.83 50.71 7.98
C GLY A 12 -23.26 51.21 9.31
N GLY A 13 -23.22 52.52 9.48
CA GLY A 13 -22.85 53.20 10.73
C GLY A 13 -23.41 54.61 10.73
N ARG A 14 -23.62 55.20 11.92
CA ARG A 14 -23.97 56.61 12.05
C ARG A 14 -22.91 57.43 11.26
N PRO A 15 -23.32 58.35 10.36
CA PRO A 15 -22.37 59.11 9.56
C PRO A 15 -21.33 59.79 10.44
N HIS A 16 -20.08 59.84 9.97
CA HIS A 16 -19.00 60.51 10.68
C HIS A 16 -19.41 61.96 10.98
N SER A 17 -19.03 62.45 12.16
CA SER A 17 -19.29 63.84 12.56
C SER A 17 -18.47 64.87 11.78
N TYR A 18 -17.64 64.41 10.83
CA TYR A 18 -16.74 65.17 9.98
C TYR A 18 -16.73 64.54 8.58
N ASP A 19 -16.45 65.34 7.56
CA ASP A 19 -16.24 64.86 6.19
C ASP A 19 -14.85 64.18 6.10
N PRO A 20 -14.76 62.91 5.64
CA PRO A 20 -13.49 62.25 5.38
C PRO A 20 -12.52 63.04 4.49
N ASN A 21 -13.02 63.87 3.58
CA ASN A 21 -12.18 64.74 2.74
C ASN A 21 -11.35 65.74 3.56
N LEU A 22 -11.82 66.13 4.75
CA LEU A 22 -11.07 67.01 5.65
C LEU A 22 -9.84 66.29 6.23
N VAL A 23 -9.93 64.97 6.44
CA VAL A 23 -8.76 64.18 6.88
C VAL A 23 -7.71 64.12 5.79
N HIS A 24 -8.11 63.93 4.53
CA HIS A 24 -7.21 64.03 3.39
C HIS A 24 -6.55 65.40 3.30
N GLN A 25 -7.32 66.47 3.47
CA GLN A 25 -6.82 67.84 3.40
C GLN A 25 -5.83 68.16 4.52
N ILE A 26 -6.14 67.80 5.78
CA ILE A 26 -5.25 68.01 6.92
C ILE A 26 -3.92 67.26 6.75
N ILE A 27 -3.96 66.01 6.26
CA ILE A 27 -2.75 65.23 6.03
C ILE A 27 -1.94 65.84 4.87
N ALA A 28 -2.60 66.22 3.76
CA ALA A 28 -1.93 66.86 2.63
C ALA A 28 -1.29 68.21 3.00
N ASP A 29 -2.01 69.06 3.74
CA ASP A 29 -1.52 70.37 4.20
C ASP A 29 -0.38 70.20 5.22
N GLY A 30 -0.47 69.19 6.09
CA GLY A 30 0.59 68.83 7.02
C GLY A 30 1.89 68.39 6.31
N LEU A 31 1.77 67.57 5.27
CA LEU A 31 2.90 67.15 4.44
C LEU A 31 3.49 68.32 3.66
N ALA A 32 2.64 69.18 3.06
CA ALA A 32 3.07 70.38 2.34
C ALA A 32 3.77 71.39 3.26
N GLY A 33 3.34 71.47 4.53
CA GLY A 33 3.99 72.26 5.57
C GLY A 33 5.29 71.67 6.13
N GLY A 34 5.75 70.53 5.62
CA GLY A 34 7.00 69.89 6.03
C GLY A 34 6.89 69.02 7.28
N THR A 35 5.67 68.66 7.71
CA THR A 35 5.49 67.73 8.82
C THR A 35 5.75 66.30 8.33
N PRO A 36 6.64 65.52 9.00
CA PRO A 36 6.87 64.13 8.63
C PRO A 36 5.59 63.30 8.70
N ALA A 37 5.35 62.40 7.73
CA ALA A 37 4.16 61.55 7.68
C ALA A 37 3.91 60.78 8.99
N ALA A 38 4.97 60.32 9.65
CA ALA A 38 4.90 59.63 10.94
C ALA A 38 4.35 60.47 12.11
N LYS A 39 4.32 61.81 11.97
CA LYS A 39 3.74 62.74 12.96
C LYS A 39 2.32 63.17 12.61
N LEU A 40 1.81 62.81 11.44
CA LEU A 40 0.45 63.07 10.99
C LEU A 40 -0.46 61.89 11.37
N ASP A 41 -0.51 61.60 12.67
CA ASP A 41 -1.27 60.50 13.24
C ASP A 41 -2.72 60.91 13.59
N ALA A 42 -3.54 59.95 13.99
CA ALA A 42 -4.93 60.23 14.37
C ALA A 42 -5.09 61.27 15.51
N PRO A 43 -4.23 61.29 16.55
CA PRO A 43 -4.17 62.40 17.51
C PRO A 43 -3.98 63.78 16.88
N TYR A 44 -3.00 63.92 15.99
CA TYR A 44 -2.73 65.19 15.28
C TYR A 44 -3.92 65.61 14.41
N VAL A 45 -4.45 64.68 13.61
CA VAL A 45 -5.61 64.95 12.75
C VAL A 45 -6.84 65.28 13.58
N LYS A 46 -7.04 64.63 14.74
CA LYS A 46 -8.14 64.94 15.66
C LYS A 46 -8.04 66.36 16.20
N GLU A 47 -6.85 66.79 16.61
CA GLU A 47 -6.61 68.15 17.11
C GLU A 47 -6.95 69.19 16.04
N LYS A 48 -6.52 68.97 14.80
CA LYS A 48 -6.80 69.84 13.66
C LYS A 48 -8.27 69.87 13.26
N LEU A 49 -8.94 68.72 13.24
CA LEU A 49 -10.39 68.64 13.01
C LEU A 49 -11.20 69.41 14.06
N CYS A 50 -10.78 69.37 15.32
CA CYS A 50 -11.48 70.06 16.41
C CYS A 50 -11.20 71.57 16.42
N THR A 51 -9.95 71.98 16.18
CA THR A 51 -9.50 73.37 16.29
C THR A 51 -9.79 74.19 15.04
N GLU A 52 -9.55 73.65 13.85
CA GLU A 52 -9.63 74.39 12.58
C GLU A 52 -10.98 74.20 11.88
N HIS A 53 -11.62 73.04 12.07
CA HIS A 53 -12.87 72.70 11.40
C HIS A 53 -14.09 72.62 12.32
N GLY A 54 -13.92 72.92 13.62
CA GLY A 54 -15.02 72.99 14.59
C GLY A 54 -15.77 71.68 14.81
N VAL A 55 -15.14 70.53 14.50
CA VAL A 55 -15.74 69.21 14.69
C VAL A 55 -15.82 68.90 16.19
N ASN A 56 -16.95 68.34 16.62
CA ASN A 56 -17.17 68.00 18.02
C ASN A 56 -16.12 66.96 18.51
N GLY A 57 -15.50 67.19 19.67
CA GLY A 57 -14.34 66.43 20.18
C GLY A 57 -14.61 64.95 20.50
N THR A 58 -15.87 64.51 20.46
CA THR A 58 -16.32 63.13 20.65
C THR A 58 -16.11 62.24 19.42
N ILE A 59 -15.00 62.42 18.70
CA ILE A 59 -14.61 61.56 17.57
C ILE A 59 -14.12 60.21 18.12
N ARG A 60 -14.66 59.11 17.57
CA ARG A 60 -14.19 57.75 17.84
C ARG A 60 -12.77 57.57 17.32
N LYS A 61 -11.85 57.20 18.21
CA LYS A 61 -10.42 57.07 17.93
C LYS A 61 -10.13 56.04 16.84
N GLU A 62 -10.66 54.82 17.00
CA GLU A 62 -10.44 53.69 16.07
C GLU A 62 -10.90 54.00 14.63
N ALA A 63 -12.02 54.69 14.48
CA ALA A 63 -12.55 55.05 13.16
C ALA A 63 -11.71 56.13 12.47
N LEU A 64 -11.09 57.03 13.25
CA LEU A 64 -10.19 58.05 12.73
C LEU A 64 -8.82 57.46 12.38
N GLU A 65 -8.30 56.56 13.21
CA GLU A 65 -7.05 55.82 12.94
C GLU A 65 -7.13 55.05 11.63
N ALA A 66 -8.18 54.24 11.44
CA ALA A 66 -8.37 53.50 10.20
C ALA A 66 -8.46 54.41 8.96
N LEU A 67 -9.08 55.59 9.11
CA LEU A 67 -9.21 56.55 8.01
C LEU A 67 -7.86 57.23 7.70
N VAL A 68 -7.09 57.62 8.73
CA VAL A 68 -5.75 58.20 8.57
C VAL A 68 -4.78 57.20 7.92
N ASP A 69 -4.82 55.92 8.33
CA ASP A 69 -4.02 54.87 7.72
C ASP A 69 -4.37 54.66 6.24
N THR A 70 -5.67 54.71 5.91
CA THR A 70 -6.15 54.62 4.52
C THR A 70 -5.62 55.79 3.69
N VAL A 71 -5.69 57.01 4.21
CA VAL A 71 -5.18 58.21 3.53
C VAL A 71 -3.67 58.12 3.30
N HIS A 72 -2.89 57.67 4.29
CA HIS A 72 -1.44 57.47 4.14
C HIS A 72 -1.12 56.42 3.08
N ALA A 73 -1.86 55.31 3.03
CA ALA A 73 -1.68 54.28 2.01
C ALA A 73 -1.99 54.80 0.59
N GLU A 74 -3.05 55.58 0.44
CA GLU A 74 -3.41 56.20 -0.85
C GLU A 74 -2.37 57.22 -1.31
N LEU A 75 -1.84 58.04 -0.40
CA LEU A 75 -0.76 58.99 -0.70
C LEU A 75 0.53 58.29 -1.10
N ALA A 76 0.93 57.24 -0.38
CA ALA A 76 2.12 56.46 -0.69
C ALA A 76 2.00 55.77 -2.07
N GLU A 77 0.82 55.25 -2.41
CA GLU A 77 0.57 54.66 -3.73
C GLU A 77 0.60 55.72 -4.84
N ALA A 78 0.00 56.89 -4.61
CA ALA A 78 0.04 58.00 -5.56
C ALA A 78 1.47 58.51 -5.79
N GLU A 79 2.27 58.59 -4.74
CA GLU A 79 3.69 58.94 -4.80
C GLU A 79 4.48 57.87 -5.57
N ASN A 80 4.29 56.58 -5.27
CA ASN A 80 4.92 55.49 -6.01
C ASN A 80 4.60 55.54 -7.51
N VAL A 81 3.34 55.77 -7.87
CA VAL A 81 2.91 55.92 -9.26
C VAL A 81 3.55 57.14 -9.91
N ALA A 82 3.64 58.26 -9.19
CA ALA A 82 4.30 59.47 -9.68
C ALA A 82 5.81 59.28 -9.89
N LEU A 83 6.49 58.61 -8.95
CA LEU A 83 7.90 58.28 -9.03
C LEU A 83 8.19 57.35 -10.21
N LEU A 84 7.36 56.31 -10.41
CA LEU A 84 7.45 55.41 -11.56
C LEU A 84 7.25 56.14 -12.89
N LYS A 85 6.33 57.12 -12.94
CA LYS A 85 6.12 57.99 -14.12
C LYS A 85 7.25 58.99 -14.35
N SER A 86 7.97 59.37 -13.30
CA SER A 86 9.09 60.33 -13.39
C SER A 86 10.39 59.68 -13.88
N LEU A 87 10.44 58.34 -13.94
CA LEU A 87 11.58 57.62 -14.50
C LEU A 87 11.76 57.98 -15.99
N PRO A 88 13.00 58.18 -16.46
CA PRO A 88 13.31 58.37 -17.87
C PRO A 88 12.69 57.28 -18.75
N GLU A 89 12.19 57.69 -19.91
CA GLU A 89 11.68 56.78 -20.94
C GLU A 89 12.74 55.71 -21.25
N GLY A 90 12.34 54.44 -21.12
CA GLY A 90 13.21 53.29 -21.38
C GLY A 90 13.68 52.53 -20.13
N ILE A 91 13.74 53.13 -18.94
CA ILE A 91 14.17 52.40 -17.71
C ILE A 91 13.14 51.33 -17.31
N ALA A 92 11.85 51.68 -17.27
CA ALA A 92 10.79 50.72 -16.97
C ALA A 92 10.81 49.55 -17.97
N SER A 93 10.93 49.86 -19.27
CA SER A 93 11.06 48.84 -20.32
C SER A 93 12.32 47.98 -20.18
N ALA A 94 13.45 48.54 -19.73
CA ALA A 94 14.68 47.80 -19.50
C ALA A 94 14.56 46.86 -18.29
N VAL A 95 13.90 47.30 -17.22
CA VAL A 95 13.60 46.47 -16.05
C VAL A 95 12.68 45.31 -16.45
N ASP A 96 11.60 45.59 -17.18
CA ASP A 96 10.68 44.55 -17.67
C ASP A 96 11.40 43.53 -18.57
N ALA A 97 12.26 44.00 -19.47
CA ALA A 97 13.05 43.13 -20.33
C ALA A 97 14.03 42.26 -19.53
N ALA A 98 14.66 42.81 -18.49
CA ALA A 98 15.57 42.09 -17.60
C ALA A 98 14.83 41.03 -16.78
N VAL A 99 13.67 41.38 -16.21
CA VAL A 99 12.80 40.44 -15.46
C VAL A 99 12.32 39.33 -16.39
N ALA A 100 11.88 39.65 -17.61
CA ALA A 100 11.47 38.66 -18.59
C ALA A 100 12.62 37.72 -18.99
N ALA A 101 13.84 38.26 -19.14
CA ALA A 101 15.03 37.47 -19.43
C ALA A 101 15.42 36.55 -18.26
N ALA A 102 15.34 37.04 -17.03
CA ALA A 102 15.56 36.25 -15.81
C ALA A 102 14.51 35.14 -15.69
N GLY A 103 13.23 35.45 -15.93
CA GLY A 103 12.13 34.49 -15.94
C GLY A 103 12.35 33.36 -16.94
N ARG A 104 12.75 33.67 -18.18
CA ARG A 104 13.08 32.65 -19.19
C ARG A 104 14.26 31.76 -18.77
N LYS A 105 15.31 32.34 -18.18
CA LYS A 105 16.44 31.55 -17.67
C LYS A 105 16.01 30.61 -16.55
N LEU A 106 15.17 31.08 -15.63
CA LEU A 106 14.66 30.28 -14.53
C LEU A 106 13.81 29.10 -15.05
N GLN A 107 12.92 29.37 -16.01
CA GLN A 107 12.12 28.33 -16.67
C GLN A 107 12.99 27.27 -17.35
N LEU A 108 14.07 27.67 -18.03
CA LEU A 108 15.01 26.72 -18.65
C LEU A 108 15.73 25.85 -17.62
N VAL A 109 16.13 26.42 -16.47
CA VAL A 109 16.75 25.64 -15.39
C VAL A 109 15.76 24.63 -14.82
N VAL A 110 14.52 25.05 -14.55
CA VAL A 110 13.45 24.17 -14.05
C VAL A 110 13.16 23.07 -15.06
N ALA A 111 13.05 23.38 -16.35
CA ALA A 111 12.80 22.39 -17.39
C ALA A 111 13.94 21.35 -17.48
N ARG A 112 15.20 21.79 -17.38
CA ARG A 112 16.36 20.88 -17.38
C ARG A 112 16.37 19.98 -16.16
N GLN A 113 16.09 20.53 -14.98
CA GLN A 113 16.03 19.75 -13.75
C GLN A 113 14.88 18.75 -13.78
N HIS A 114 13.71 19.16 -14.28
CA HIS A 114 12.57 18.28 -14.47
C HIS A 114 12.90 17.13 -15.43
N ALA A 115 13.51 17.41 -16.58
CA ALA A 115 13.93 16.37 -17.53
C ALA A 115 14.94 15.38 -16.91
N ALA A 116 15.90 15.87 -16.12
CA ALA A 116 16.85 15.01 -15.42
C ALA A 116 16.16 14.13 -14.36
N SER A 117 15.26 14.71 -13.55
CA SER A 117 14.48 13.96 -12.55
C SER A 117 13.57 12.93 -13.20
N GLN A 118 12.94 13.28 -14.33
CA GLN A 118 12.10 12.36 -15.09
C GLN A 118 12.92 11.18 -15.63
N GLY A 119 14.10 11.42 -16.21
CA GLY A 119 14.98 10.36 -16.67
C GLY A 119 15.41 9.39 -15.56
N ILE A 120 15.66 9.90 -14.35
CA ILE A 120 15.97 9.05 -13.17
C ILE A 120 14.76 8.22 -12.77
N ALA A 121 13.57 8.83 -12.72
CA ALA A 121 12.34 8.13 -12.37
C ALA A 121 11.98 7.04 -13.39
N ASP A 122 12.12 7.34 -14.69
CA ASP A 122 11.87 6.39 -15.77
C ASP A 122 12.82 5.19 -15.69
N LYS A 123 14.11 5.44 -15.47
CA LYS A 123 15.11 4.37 -15.27
C LYS A 123 14.77 3.47 -14.09
N SER A 124 14.42 4.06 -12.94
CA SER A 124 14.01 3.29 -11.75
C SER A 124 12.74 2.47 -12.01
N CYS A 125 11.78 3.02 -12.77
CA CYS A 125 10.58 2.28 -13.16
C CYS A 125 10.90 1.10 -14.09
N GLU A 126 11.85 1.24 -15.01
CA GLU A 126 12.29 0.16 -15.88
C GLU A 126 12.99 -0.96 -15.10
N GLU A 127 13.86 -0.62 -14.16
CA GLU A 127 14.52 -1.57 -13.25
C GLU A 127 13.46 -2.35 -12.45
N LEU A 128 12.51 -1.66 -11.82
CA LEU A 128 11.42 -2.30 -11.07
C LEU A 128 10.52 -3.18 -11.97
N ARG A 129 10.30 -2.82 -13.23
CA ARG A 129 9.56 -3.66 -14.18
C ARG A 129 10.34 -4.91 -14.56
N ALA A 130 11.68 -4.83 -14.66
CA ALA A 130 12.52 -6.00 -14.89
C ALA A 130 12.45 -6.96 -13.69
N ASP A 131 12.64 -6.43 -12.48
CA ASP A 131 12.56 -7.22 -11.24
C ASP A 131 11.19 -7.87 -11.06
N LYS A 132 10.11 -7.13 -11.34
CA LYS A 132 8.75 -7.68 -11.34
C LYS A 132 8.61 -8.86 -12.29
N ARG A 133 9.12 -8.76 -13.52
CA ARG A 133 9.05 -9.86 -14.50
C ARG A 133 9.81 -11.09 -14.02
N ILE A 134 10.99 -10.90 -13.43
CA ILE A 134 11.81 -11.99 -12.85
C ILE A 134 11.05 -12.65 -11.69
N ALA A 135 10.49 -11.85 -10.78
CA ALA A 135 9.72 -12.37 -9.66
C ALA A 135 8.49 -13.15 -10.12
N GLN A 136 7.76 -12.65 -11.12
CA GLN A 136 6.60 -13.33 -11.70
C GLN A 136 6.98 -14.67 -12.35
N HIS A 137 8.11 -14.71 -13.07
CA HIS A 137 8.64 -15.96 -13.61
C HIS A 137 8.94 -16.96 -12.50
N ARG A 138 9.62 -16.52 -11.44
CA ARG A 138 9.97 -17.39 -10.30
C ARG A 138 8.74 -17.90 -9.56
N VAL A 139 7.70 -17.08 -9.42
CA VAL A 139 6.42 -17.52 -8.85
C VAL A 139 5.79 -18.60 -9.71
N ALA A 140 5.74 -18.41 -11.04
CA ALA A 140 5.18 -19.41 -11.94
C ALA A 140 5.95 -20.74 -11.91
N GLU A 141 7.28 -20.71 -11.83
CA GLU A 141 8.10 -21.91 -11.62
C GLU A 141 7.72 -22.63 -10.31
N LEU A 142 7.67 -21.90 -9.19
CA LEU A 142 7.35 -22.47 -7.88
C LEU A 142 5.92 -23.01 -7.81
N GLU A 143 4.97 -22.37 -8.49
CA GLU A 143 3.60 -22.87 -8.63
C GLU A 143 3.56 -24.18 -9.43
N GLY A 144 4.38 -24.29 -10.47
CA GLY A 144 4.59 -25.53 -11.23
C GLY A 144 5.16 -26.65 -10.37
N ASP A 145 6.28 -26.38 -9.68
CA ASP A 145 6.93 -27.33 -8.77
C ASP A 145 5.96 -27.82 -7.68
N LEU A 146 5.18 -26.90 -7.10
CA LEU A 146 4.17 -27.24 -6.10
C LEU A 146 3.04 -28.12 -6.67
N ALA A 147 2.61 -27.87 -7.91
CA ALA A 147 1.60 -28.69 -8.56
C ALA A 147 2.10 -30.11 -8.84
N ASP A 148 3.36 -30.24 -9.26
CA ASP A 148 3.98 -31.53 -9.51
C ASP A 148 4.21 -32.30 -8.21
N GLU A 149 4.62 -31.63 -7.12
CA GLU A 149 4.74 -32.31 -5.83
C GLU A 149 3.42 -32.72 -5.21
N LYS A 150 2.35 -31.94 -5.43
CA LYS A 150 1.01 -32.37 -5.05
C LYS A 150 0.61 -33.65 -5.79
N LYS A 151 0.92 -33.76 -7.08
CA LYS A 151 0.65 -34.99 -7.86
C LYS A 151 1.49 -36.16 -7.38
N ALA A 152 2.78 -35.94 -7.12
CA ALA A 152 3.68 -36.98 -6.61
C ALA A 152 3.20 -37.49 -5.25
N ARG A 153 2.80 -36.59 -4.35
CA ARG A 153 2.21 -36.96 -3.05
C ARG A 153 0.97 -37.82 -3.20
N ILE A 154 0.02 -37.44 -4.07
CA ILE A 154 -1.20 -38.22 -4.30
C ILE A 154 -0.84 -39.63 -4.78
N ARG A 155 0.10 -39.77 -5.71
CA ARG A 155 0.56 -41.09 -6.19
C ARG A 155 1.14 -41.93 -5.07
N ILE A 156 1.99 -41.35 -4.22
CA ILE A 156 2.57 -42.06 -3.07
C ILE A 156 1.48 -42.48 -2.09
N GLU A 157 0.47 -41.64 -1.85
CA GLU A 157 -0.68 -41.98 -0.99
C GLU A 157 -1.49 -43.13 -1.58
N GLU A 158 -1.74 -43.14 -2.89
CA GLU A 158 -2.41 -44.23 -3.60
C GLU A 158 -1.61 -45.54 -3.54
N GLU A 159 -0.30 -45.48 -3.79
CA GLU A 159 0.61 -46.63 -3.69
C GLU A 159 0.66 -47.20 -2.26
N ARG A 160 0.76 -46.32 -1.26
CA ARG A 160 0.72 -46.71 0.16
C ARG A 160 -0.58 -47.43 0.49
N ASP A 161 -1.71 -46.89 0.06
CA ASP A 161 -3.03 -47.47 0.35
C ASP A 161 -3.23 -48.80 -0.38
N ALA A 162 -2.70 -48.95 -1.60
CA ALA A 162 -2.70 -50.21 -2.33
C ALA A 162 -1.85 -51.28 -1.63
N LEU A 163 -0.63 -50.94 -1.21
CA LEU A 163 0.26 -51.83 -0.46
C LEU A 163 -0.34 -52.22 0.90
N ALA A 164 -0.99 -51.28 1.60
CA ALA A 164 -1.65 -51.56 2.87
C ALA A 164 -2.78 -52.59 2.71
N ARG A 165 -3.56 -52.51 1.61
CA ARG A 165 -4.58 -53.52 1.28
C ARG A 165 -3.96 -54.88 0.98
N GLN A 166 -2.94 -54.93 0.12
CA GLN A 166 -2.23 -56.18 -0.19
C GLN A 166 -1.65 -56.84 1.06
N LEU A 167 -1.09 -56.04 1.98
CA LEU A 167 -0.55 -56.53 3.23
C LEU A 167 -1.66 -57.10 4.13
N ALA A 168 -2.83 -56.46 4.20
CA ALA A 168 -3.98 -56.97 4.93
C ALA A 168 -4.50 -58.29 4.35
N ASP A 169 -4.57 -58.41 3.02
CA ASP A 169 -4.99 -59.63 2.32
C ASP A 169 -4.02 -60.78 2.63
N VAL A 170 -2.70 -60.55 2.51
CA VAL A 170 -1.67 -61.55 2.83
C VAL A 170 -1.70 -61.93 4.31
N GLN A 171 -1.94 -60.99 5.22
CA GLN A 171 -2.08 -61.29 6.65
C GLN A 171 -3.29 -62.20 6.92
N GLU A 172 -4.40 -61.98 6.20
CA GLU A 172 -5.59 -62.82 6.31
C GLU A 172 -5.37 -64.21 5.72
N GLU A 173 -4.73 -64.31 4.54
CA GLU A 173 -4.32 -65.59 3.95
C GLU A 173 -3.41 -66.38 4.90
N LEU A 174 -2.42 -65.70 5.49
CA LEU A 174 -1.52 -66.28 6.47
C LEU A 174 -2.27 -66.72 7.74
N ARG A 175 -3.27 -65.96 8.20
CA ARG A 175 -4.13 -66.32 9.33
C ARG A 175 -4.92 -67.60 9.03
N VAL A 176 -5.52 -67.69 7.83
CA VAL A 176 -6.26 -68.87 7.38
C VAL A 176 -5.34 -70.08 7.25
N ALA A 177 -4.18 -69.92 6.61
CA ALA A 177 -3.20 -71.00 6.46
C ALA A 177 -2.69 -71.50 7.82
N ARG A 178 -2.42 -70.60 8.77
CA ARG A 178 -2.05 -70.98 10.15
C ARG A 178 -3.16 -71.75 10.86
N ALA A 179 -4.41 -71.30 10.74
CA ALA A 179 -5.56 -71.99 11.32
C ALA A 179 -5.74 -73.40 10.72
N GLU A 180 -5.46 -73.56 9.42
CA GLU A 180 -5.51 -74.86 8.76
C GLU A 180 -4.38 -75.80 9.21
N VAL A 181 -3.15 -75.28 9.35
CA VAL A 181 -2.03 -76.04 9.93
C VAL A 181 -2.35 -76.48 11.36
N ASP A 182 -2.90 -75.58 12.18
CA ASP A 182 -3.31 -75.91 13.55
C ASP A 182 -4.44 -76.96 13.56
N ARG A 183 -5.39 -76.89 12.61
CA ARG A 183 -6.45 -77.90 12.45
C ARG A 183 -5.87 -79.27 12.11
N LEU A 184 -5.02 -79.34 11.09
CA LEU A 184 -4.35 -80.57 10.66
C LEU A 184 -3.42 -81.13 11.75
N GLY A 185 -2.78 -80.28 12.54
CA GLY A 185 -1.95 -80.69 13.69
C GLY A 185 -2.75 -81.17 14.90
N ARG A 186 -4.03 -80.79 15.04
CA ARG A 186 -4.95 -81.27 16.09
C ARG A 186 -5.68 -82.54 15.70
N GLU A 187 -5.89 -82.77 14.41
CA GLU A 187 -6.34 -84.06 13.91
C GLU A 187 -5.24 -85.09 14.18
N SER A 188 -5.48 -86.07 15.07
CA SER A 188 -4.54 -87.18 15.22
C SER A 188 -4.37 -87.78 13.84
N THR A 189 -3.18 -87.68 13.27
CA THR A 189 -2.97 -88.19 11.92
C THR A 189 -3.39 -89.66 11.92
N GLY A 190 -3.93 -90.18 10.82
CA GLY A 190 -4.20 -91.61 10.70
C GLY A 190 -2.96 -92.44 11.09
N PHE A 191 -1.78 -91.86 10.91
CA PHE A 191 -0.48 -92.34 11.36
C PHE A 191 -0.30 -92.36 12.89
N ASP A 192 -0.66 -91.32 13.63
CA ASP A 192 -0.63 -91.31 15.10
C ASP A 192 -1.59 -92.33 15.70
N ARG A 193 -2.77 -92.48 15.09
CA ARG A 193 -3.75 -93.51 15.47
C ARG A 193 -3.23 -94.92 15.17
N LEU A 194 -2.59 -95.12 14.02
CA LEU A 194 -1.93 -96.37 13.63
C LEU A 194 -0.74 -96.70 14.55
N LEU A 195 0.05 -95.70 14.94
CA LEU A 195 1.16 -95.86 15.90
C LEU A 195 0.65 -96.18 17.31
N ALA A 196 -0.48 -95.60 17.72
CA ALA A 196 -1.13 -95.96 18.99
C ALA A 196 -1.64 -97.41 18.96
N GLU A 197 -2.28 -97.85 17.87
CA GLU A 197 -2.72 -99.23 17.66
C GLU A 197 -1.56 -100.23 17.57
N LEU A 198 -0.44 -99.87 16.93
CA LEU A 198 0.79 -100.68 16.91
C LEU A 198 1.47 -100.81 18.28
N ARG A 199 1.24 -99.84 19.18
CA ARG A 199 1.72 -99.87 20.57
C ARG A 199 0.80 -100.68 21.48
N ASN A 200 -0.44 -100.96 21.07
CA ASN A 200 -1.36 -101.84 21.80
C ASN A 200 -0.90 -103.31 21.65
N PRO A 201 -0.52 -104.00 22.75
CA PRO A 201 0.01 -105.36 22.67
C PRO A 201 -0.95 -106.39 22.06
N ASP A 202 -2.26 -106.16 22.15
CA ASP A 202 -3.29 -107.07 21.65
C ASP A 202 -3.41 -107.04 20.12
N ASN A 203 -3.22 -105.88 19.48
CA ASN A 203 -3.37 -105.69 18.04
C ASN A 203 -2.04 -105.80 17.27
N LYS A 204 -0.91 -105.87 17.99
CA LYS A 204 0.45 -105.80 17.44
C LYS A 204 0.85 -107.03 16.62
N ALA A 205 0.24 -108.19 16.86
CA ALA A 205 0.50 -109.42 16.13
C ALA A 205 -0.21 -109.41 14.76
N ASP A 206 -1.49 -109.05 14.76
CA ASP A 206 -2.35 -109.02 13.57
C ASP A 206 -1.92 -107.93 12.60
N ILE A 207 -1.55 -106.74 13.09
CA ILE A 207 -1.06 -105.65 12.24
C ILE A 207 0.31 -106.00 11.62
N ARG A 208 1.20 -106.69 12.35
CA ARG A 208 2.49 -107.15 11.78
C ARG A 208 2.29 -108.22 10.71
N ALA A 209 1.35 -109.14 10.92
CA ALA A 209 1.01 -110.15 9.92
C ALA A 209 0.48 -109.50 8.63
N ALA A 210 -0.44 -108.55 8.75
CA ALA A 210 -0.98 -107.82 7.59
C ALA A 210 0.08 -106.99 6.85
N VAL A 211 1.01 -106.34 7.56
CA VAL A 211 2.12 -105.59 6.92
C VAL A 211 3.12 -106.53 6.24
N SER A 212 3.41 -107.69 6.83
CA SER A 212 4.24 -108.73 6.21
C SER A 212 3.59 -109.31 4.94
N ASP A 213 2.26 -109.51 4.93
CA ASP A 213 1.51 -109.93 3.74
C ASP A 213 1.52 -108.88 2.63
N ILE A 214 1.37 -107.59 2.98
CA ILE A 214 1.47 -106.50 2.00
C ILE A 214 2.89 -106.41 1.44
N MET A 215 3.92 -106.52 2.27
CA MET A 215 5.33 -106.55 1.81
C MET A 215 5.64 -107.76 0.92
N ALA A 216 5.04 -108.92 1.21
CA ALA A 216 5.18 -110.12 0.41
C ALA A 216 4.47 -110.01 -0.96
N THR A 217 3.38 -109.24 -1.04
CA THR A 217 2.58 -109.04 -2.26
C THR A 217 3.00 -107.82 -3.10
N SER A 218 3.76 -106.89 -2.53
CA SER A 218 4.27 -105.67 -3.22
C SER A 218 5.73 -105.77 -3.68
N SER A 219 6.35 -106.94 -3.52
CA SER A 219 7.63 -107.22 -4.16
C SER A 219 7.41 -107.33 -5.68
N PRO A 220 8.07 -106.51 -6.52
CA PRO A 220 7.92 -106.61 -7.97
C PRO A 220 8.49 -107.94 -8.45
N GLU A 221 7.73 -108.66 -9.29
CA GLU A 221 8.23 -109.83 -10.02
C GLU A 221 9.53 -109.46 -10.74
N PRO A 222 10.63 -110.24 -10.58
CA PRO A 222 11.78 -110.08 -11.45
C PRO A 222 11.37 -110.51 -12.85
N ALA A 223 11.51 -109.59 -13.81
CA ALA A 223 11.33 -109.88 -15.23
C ALA A 223 12.34 -110.95 -15.68
N GLU A 224 11.83 -112.04 -16.25
CA GLU A 224 12.61 -112.97 -17.10
C GLU A 224 12.87 -112.35 -18.48
#